data_AF-A0A661KBF1-F1
#
_entry.id   AF-A0A661KBF1-F1
#
_cell.length_a   1.000
_cell.length_b   1.000
_cell.length_c   1.000
_cell.angle_alpha   90.00
_cell.angle_beta   90.00
_cell.angle_gamma   90.00
#
_symmetry.space_group_name_H-M   'P 1'
#
loop_
_entity.id
_entity.type
_entity.pdbx_description
1 polymer ?
#
loop_
_entity_poly.entity_id
_entity_poly.type
_entity_poly.pdbx_seq_one_letter_code
_entity_poly.pdbx_strand_id
1 'polypeptide(L)'
;MSWKTKVVSPLSRKIRWSEIKAVLFHSDDWGYCGFCPDLEAASKLVNHFRKKYGKKADHLIKATLETPDDLERLFEVLGKYEDRRGKPPVFQAAYVLGNPDYKKIKESGFQKYYDLPIPEVPKRWRRGDFVSKAFEGIEKGVWLPTFHGLSHFDPERWVKDLQNDPDTRAAFMESCYLSRNNPIASCLYALSDKEAIKRQKEEIKIGVERFQRVFGFKPFSAVAPSYV
;
A
#
# COMPACT_ATOMS: atom_id res chain seq x y z
N MET A 1 13.37 -18.18 11.80
CA MET A 1 14.73 -17.83 11.34
C MET A 1 15.04 -16.39 11.77
N SER A 2 16.21 -16.16 12.38
CA SER A 2 16.62 -14.86 12.92
C SER A 2 17.30 -14.03 11.82
N TRP A 3 16.61 -13.03 11.28
CA TRP A 3 17.03 -12.15 10.18
C TRP A 3 18.09 -11.11 10.54
N LYS A 4 19.20 -11.53 11.16
CA LYS A 4 20.24 -10.63 11.68
C LYS A 4 21.33 -10.22 10.67
N THR A 5 21.30 -10.65 9.40
CA THR A 5 22.54 -10.64 8.58
C THR A 5 22.60 -9.75 7.34
N LYS A 6 21.59 -8.93 7.05
CA LYS A 6 21.74 -7.78 6.14
C LYS A 6 21.07 -6.56 6.75
N VAL A 7 21.70 -5.99 7.78
CA VAL A 7 21.37 -4.64 8.24
C VAL A 7 21.65 -3.72 7.07
N VAL A 8 20.60 -3.09 6.52
CA VAL A 8 20.76 -1.92 5.65
C VAL A 8 21.50 -0.88 6.50
N SER A 9 22.80 -0.74 6.25
CA SER A 9 23.62 0.19 6.99
C SER A 9 23.26 1.61 6.55
N PRO A 10 23.15 2.58 7.48
CA PRO A 10 22.98 3.97 7.11
C PRO A 10 24.07 4.35 6.10
N LEU A 11 23.65 4.98 5.00
CA LEU A 11 24.53 5.50 3.97
C LEU A 11 25.70 6.23 4.63
N SER A 12 26.93 5.78 4.34
CA SER A 12 28.13 6.45 4.83
C SER A 12 28.09 7.92 4.43
N ARG A 13 28.59 8.83 5.28
CA ARG A 13 28.61 10.28 5.01
C ARG A 13 29.48 10.68 3.79
N LYS A 14 30.03 9.73 3.04
CA LYS A 14 30.87 9.95 1.85
C LYS A 14 30.44 9.02 0.71
N ILE A 15 29.23 9.22 0.19
CA ILE A 15 28.86 8.65 -1.11
C ILE A 15 29.47 9.53 -2.20
N ARG A 16 30.38 8.96 -3.00
CA ARG A 16 30.87 9.62 -4.21
C ARG A 16 29.92 9.31 -5.36
N TRP A 17 28.88 10.13 -5.53
CA TRP A 17 27.87 9.93 -6.58
C TRP A 17 28.46 9.96 -8.00
N SER A 18 29.59 10.65 -8.22
CA SER A 18 30.35 10.57 -9.48
C SER A 18 30.86 9.17 -9.82
N GLU A 19 31.06 8.34 -8.79
CA GLU A 19 31.53 6.96 -8.90
C GLU A 19 30.39 5.93 -8.81
N ILE A 20 29.19 6.37 -8.43
CA ILE A 20 28.04 5.52 -8.11
C ILE A 20 26.90 5.87 -9.06
N LYS A 21 26.67 5.00 -10.04
CA LYS A 21 25.53 5.08 -10.94
C LYS A 21 24.50 4.05 -10.51
N ALA A 22 23.68 4.42 -9.53
CA ALA A 22 22.58 3.58 -9.07
C ALA A 22 21.34 3.81 -9.94
N VAL A 23 20.58 2.75 -10.20
CA VAL A 23 19.23 2.84 -10.77
C VAL A 23 18.26 2.47 -9.66
N LEU A 24 17.41 3.42 -9.29
CA LEU A 24 16.39 3.26 -8.26
C LEU A 24 15.03 3.53 -8.88
N PHE A 25 14.12 2.58 -8.73
CA PHE A 25 12.70 2.80 -9.01
C PHE A 25 12.00 3.12 -7.70
N HIS A 26 11.15 4.13 -7.71
CA HIS A 26 10.30 4.44 -6.57
C HIS A 26 8.86 4.15 -6.94
N SER A 27 8.17 3.37 -6.10
CA SER A 27 6.76 3.01 -6.29
C SER A 27 6.08 2.86 -4.95
N ASP A 28 4.87 3.40 -4.86
CA ASP A 28 4.01 3.36 -3.69
C ASP A 28 2.85 2.36 -3.84
N ASP A 29 1.95 2.36 -2.86
CA ASP A 29 0.75 1.51 -2.75
C ASP A 29 0.95 0.00 -2.64
N TRP A 30 2.17 -0.46 -2.32
CA TRP A 30 2.43 -1.88 -2.10
C TRP A 30 1.67 -2.40 -0.88
N GLY A 31 1.04 -3.56 -0.99
CA GLY A 31 0.19 -4.12 0.08
C GLY A 31 -1.18 -3.45 0.25
N TYR A 32 -1.55 -2.45 -0.55
CA TYR A 32 -2.80 -1.71 -0.40
C TYR A 32 -4.01 -2.39 -1.08
N CYS A 33 -5.07 -2.61 -0.31
CA CYS A 33 -6.32 -3.26 -0.73
C CYS A 33 -7.49 -2.27 -0.90
N GLY A 34 -7.27 -1.15 -1.58
CA GLY A 34 -8.31 -0.10 -1.74
C GLY A 34 -8.81 0.17 -3.16
N PHE A 35 -8.10 -0.24 -4.21
CA PHE A 35 -8.58 -0.08 -5.59
C PHE A 35 -9.64 -1.13 -5.95
N CYS A 36 -9.29 -2.16 -6.73
CA CYS A 36 -10.17 -3.29 -7.00
C CYS A 36 -9.49 -4.64 -6.78
N PRO A 37 -10.18 -5.61 -6.17
CA PRO A 37 -9.62 -6.95 -5.96
C PRO A 37 -9.55 -7.76 -7.26
N ASP A 38 -10.53 -7.59 -8.15
CA ASP A 38 -10.70 -8.42 -9.35
C ASP A 38 -11.51 -7.72 -10.45
N LEU A 39 -11.54 -8.35 -11.63
CA LEU A 39 -12.25 -7.86 -12.81
C LEU A 39 -13.77 -7.82 -12.61
N GLU A 40 -14.33 -8.67 -11.75
CA GLU A 40 -15.77 -8.67 -11.46
C GLU A 40 -16.15 -7.40 -10.68
N ALA A 41 -15.41 -7.07 -9.63
CA ALA A 41 -15.55 -5.82 -8.89
C ALA A 41 -15.38 -4.63 -9.83
N ALA A 42 -14.32 -4.65 -10.65
CA ALA A 42 -14.03 -3.57 -11.59
C ALA A 42 -15.19 -3.34 -12.57
N SER A 43 -15.76 -4.41 -13.14
CA SER A 43 -16.90 -4.33 -14.06
C SER A 43 -18.13 -3.74 -13.40
N LYS A 44 -18.50 -4.23 -12.21
CA LYS A 44 -19.65 -3.72 -11.44
C LYS A 44 -19.49 -2.23 -11.12
N LEU A 45 -18.31 -1.84 -10.63
CA LEU A 45 -18.04 -0.47 -10.23
C LEU A 45 -17.99 0.48 -11.42
N VAL A 46 -17.32 0.12 -12.51
CA VAL A 46 -17.30 0.97 -13.73
C VAL A 46 -18.71 1.18 -14.28
N ASN A 47 -19.51 0.11 -14.41
CA ASN A 47 -20.85 0.23 -14.96
C ASN A 47 -21.76 1.11 -14.09
N HIS A 48 -21.59 1.04 -12.78
CA HIS A 48 -22.34 1.82 -11.82
C HIS A 48 -21.86 3.28 -11.76
N PHE A 49 -20.55 3.49 -11.63
CA PHE A 49 -19.95 4.79 -11.32
C PHE A 49 -19.57 5.63 -12.53
N ARG A 50 -19.30 5.04 -13.70
CA ARG A 50 -18.95 5.81 -14.89
C ARG A 50 -20.11 6.70 -15.36
N LYS A 51 -21.37 6.30 -15.10
CA LYS A 51 -22.56 7.13 -15.37
C LYS A 51 -22.57 8.43 -14.55
N LYS A 52 -22.06 8.40 -13.31
CA LYS A 52 -22.09 9.52 -12.37
C LYS A 52 -20.79 10.34 -12.36
N TYR A 53 -19.64 9.66 -12.40
CA TYR A 53 -18.32 10.27 -12.25
C TYR A 53 -17.53 10.37 -13.57
N GLY A 54 -18.10 9.88 -14.68
CA GLY A 54 -17.42 9.84 -15.98
C GLY A 54 -16.10 9.05 -15.89
N LYS A 55 -15.06 9.54 -16.58
CA LYS A 55 -13.72 8.94 -16.59
C LYS A 55 -13.05 8.89 -15.21
N LYS A 56 -13.51 9.66 -14.21
CA LYS A 56 -12.94 9.58 -12.86
C LYS A 56 -13.18 8.22 -12.20
N ALA A 57 -14.27 7.53 -12.56
CA ALA A 57 -14.57 6.18 -12.07
C ALA A 57 -13.45 5.17 -12.39
N ASP A 58 -12.72 5.40 -13.49
CA ASP A 58 -11.62 4.54 -13.89
C ASP A 58 -10.49 4.51 -12.85
N HIS A 59 -10.40 5.52 -11.97
CA HIS A 59 -9.44 5.52 -10.85
C HIS A 59 -9.62 4.33 -9.91
N LEU A 60 -10.87 3.90 -9.67
CA LEU A 60 -11.17 2.80 -8.75
C LEU A 60 -10.65 1.45 -9.25
N ILE A 61 -10.41 1.32 -10.55
CA ILE A 61 -10.03 0.06 -11.22
C ILE A 61 -8.59 0.07 -11.76
N LYS A 62 -7.77 1.05 -11.36
CA LYS A 62 -6.41 1.21 -11.91
C LYS A 62 -5.44 0.11 -11.50
N ALA A 63 -5.64 -0.49 -10.33
CA ALA A 63 -4.68 -1.41 -9.74
C ALA A 63 -5.38 -2.48 -8.89
N THR A 64 -4.62 -3.53 -8.61
CA THR A 64 -4.93 -4.61 -7.67
C THR A 64 -3.62 -5.04 -6.98
N LEU A 65 -3.71 -5.92 -5.98
CA LEU A 65 -2.54 -6.41 -5.26
C LEU A 65 -1.65 -7.28 -6.16
N GLU A 66 -0.34 -7.20 -5.97
CA GLU A 66 0.64 -8.01 -6.66
C GLU A 66 0.47 -9.51 -6.36
N THR A 67 0.83 -10.36 -7.33
CA THR A 67 1.01 -11.80 -7.11
C THR A 67 2.50 -12.14 -6.93
N PRO A 68 2.83 -13.30 -6.32
CA PRO A 68 4.20 -13.80 -6.31
C PRO A 68 4.82 -13.92 -7.73
N ASP A 69 4.01 -14.24 -8.74
CA ASP A 69 4.48 -14.36 -10.13
C ASP A 69 4.73 -12.98 -10.78
N ASP A 70 3.98 -11.94 -10.41
CA ASP A 70 4.27 -10.56 -10.82
C ASP A 70 5.61 -10.10 -10.25
N LEU A 71 5.85 -10.37 -8.96
CA LEU A 71 7.09 -10.03 -8.27
C LEU A 71 8.29 -10.82 -8.82
N GLU A 72 8.15 -12.13 -9.09
CA GLU A 72 9.24 -12.93 -9.68
C GLU A 72 9.67 -12.36 -11.03
N ARG A 73 8.71 -12.08 -11.93
CA ARG A 73 9.00 -11.48 -13.24
C ARG A 73 9.69 -10.14 -13.11
N LEU A 74 9.28 -9.31 -12.15
CA LEU A 74 9.95 -8.04 -11.87
C LEU A 74 11.39 -8.27 -11.41
N PHE A 75 11.62 -9.18 -10.46
CA PHE A 75 12.95 -9.49 -9.93
C PHE A 75 13.88 -10.07 -10.99
N GLU A 76 13.37 -10.94 -11.87
CA GLU A 76 14.12 -11.47 -13.01
C GLU A 76 14.57 -10.36 -13.96
N VAL A 77 13.72 -9.36 -14.22
CA VAL A 77 14.10 -8.21 -15.06
C VAL A 77 15.17 -7.36 -14.39
N LEU A 78 15.01 -7.06 -13.10
CA LEU A 78 15.99 -6.26 -12.36
C LEU A 78 17.34 -6.97 -12.27
N GLY A 79 17.33 -8.29 -12.02
CA GLY A 79 18.53 -9.12 -11.90
C GLY A 79 19.32 -9.32 -13.20
N LYS A 80 18.80 -8.91 -14.36
CA LYS A 80 19.54 -8.93 -15.64
C LYS A 80 20.60 -7.84 -15.75
N TYR A 81 20.55 -6.84 -14.88
CA TYR A 81 21.40 -5.65 -14.96
C TYR A 81 22.15 -5.48 -13.65
N GLU A 82 23.41 -5.07 -13.76
CA GLU A 82 24.25 -4.74 -12.62
C GLU A 82 25.08 -3.49 -12.92
N ASP A 83 25.33 -2.69 -11.89
CA ASP A 83 26.31 -1.61 -11.96
C ASP A 83 27.75 -2.18 -12.00
N ARG A 84 28.74 -1.30 -12.15
CA ARG A 84 30.17 -1.67 -12.17
C ARG A 84 30.68 -2.33 -10.88
N ARG A 85 29.85 -2.45 -9.83
CA ARG A 85 30.16 -3.04 -8.52
C ARG A 85 29.29 -4.28 -8.25
N GLY A 86 28.60 -4.81 -9.27
CA GLY A 86 27.74 -5.97 -9.15
C GLY A 86 26.46 -5.68 -8.34
N LYS A 87 25.96 -4.44 -8.37
CA LYS A 87 24.69 -4.07 -7.71
C LYS A 87 23.57 -3.93 -8.75
N PRO A 88 22.46 -4.67 -8.61
CA PRO A 88 21.36 -4.53 -9.54
C PRO A 88 20.58 -3.23 -9.30
N PRO A 89 19.76 -2.79 -10.27
CA PRO A 89 18.70 -1.84 -10.02
C PRO A 89 17.83 -2.27 -8.84
N VAL A 90 17.46 -1.31 -7.99
CA VAL A 90 16.67 -1.57 -6.79
C VAL A 90 15.30 -0.93 -6.95
N PHE A 91 14.27 -1.67 -6.58
CA PHE A 91 12.91 -1.18 -6.47
C PHE A 91 12.63 -0.81 -5.01
N GLN A 92 12.44 0.48 -4.77
CA GLN A 92 11.99 1.01 -3.47
C GLN A 92 10.46 0.95 -3.43
N ALA A 93 9.94 -0.01 -2.69
CA ALA A 93 8.53 -0.32 -2.61
C ALA A 93 7.94 0.21 -1.31
N ALA A 94 7.15 1.28 -1.39
CA ALA A 94 6.51 1.87 -0.22
C ALA A 94 5.22 1.11 0.13
N TYR A 95 5.18 0.52 1.34
CA TYR A 95 4.10 -0.35 1.79
C TYR A 95 3.05 0.38 2.63
N VAL A 96 1.79 0.02 2.41
CA VAL A 96 0.67 0.26 3.33
C VAL A 96 0.51 -0.95 4.24
N LEU A 97 0.47 -0.72 5.56
CA LEU A 97 0.63 -1.77 6.58
C LEU A 97 -0.71 -2.22 7.20
N GLY A 98 -1.83 -1.68 6.74
CA GLY A 98 -3.17 -1.93 7.26
C GLY A 98 -4.21 -1.83 6.16
N ASN A 99 -5.08 -2.83 6.07
CA ASN A 99 -6.14 -2.91 5.08
C ASN A 99 -7.51 -3.07 5.76
N PRO A 100 -8.61 -2.60 5.16
CA PRO A 100 -9.94 -2.73 5.76
C PRO A 100 -10.35 -4.17 6.07
N ASP A 101 -10.78 -4.45 7.31
CA ASP A 101 -11.54 -5.67 7.62
C ASP A 101 -13.00 -5.45 7.24
N TYR A 102 -13.31 -5.59 5.94
CA TYR A 102 -14.66 -5.40 5.39
C TYR A 102 -15.72 -6.24 6.13
N LYS A 103 -15.36 -7.41 6.67
CA LYS A 103 -16.28 -8.24 7.42
C LYS A 103 -16.64 -7.57 8.75
N LYS A 104 -15.65 -7.23 9.58
CA LYS A 104 -15.90 -6.61 10.90
C LYS A 104 -16.53 -5.23 10.78
N ILE A 105 -16.13 -4.44 9.78
CA ILE A 105 -16.74 -3.13 9.53
C ILE A 105 -18.24 -3.29 9.24
N LYS A 106 -18.62 -4.25 8.40
CA LYS A 106 -20.02 -4.56 8.09
C LYS A 106 -20.78 -5.08 9.33
N GLU A 107 -20.18 -5.99 10.09
CA GLU A 107 -20.78 -6.55 11.31
C GLU A 107 -21.02 -5.49 12.39
N SER A 108 -20.19 -4.45 12.43
CA SER A 108 -20.40 -3.29 13.32
C SER A 108 -21.53 -2.35 12.87
N GLY A 109 -22.19 -2.61 11.73
CA GLY A 109 -23.16 -1.71 11.14
C GLY A 109 -22.55 -0.39 10.67
N PHE A 110 -21.30 -0.44 10.17
CA PHE A 110 -20.53 0.74 9.76
C PHE A 110 -20.30 1.76 10.88
N GLN A 111 -20.20 1.32 12.14
CA GLN A 111 -19.99 2.21 13.29
C GLN A 111 -18.51 2.39 13.64
N LYS A 112 -17.66 1.44 13.26
CA LYS A 112 -16.25 1.45 13.61
C LYS A 112 -15.38 0.89 12.49
N TYR A 113 -14.21 1.48 12.32
CA TYR A 113 -13.18 0.97 11.43
C TYR A 113 -12.42 -0.18 12.10
N TYR A 114 -12.20 -1.24 11.33
CA TYR A 114 -11.38 -2.38 11.70
C TYR A 114 -10.41 -2.65 10.55
N ASP A 115 -9.19 -3.04 10.87
CA ASP A 115 -8.18 -3.34 9.88
C ASP A 115 -7.50 -4.70 10.10
N LEU A 116 -6.84 -5.14 9.04
CA LEU A 116 -6.00 -6.32 8.96
C LEU A 116 -4.55 -5.86 8.71
N PRO A 117 -3.57 -6.28 9.52
CA PRO A 117 -2.16 -6.01 9.24
C PRO A 117 -1.68 -6.91 8.09
N ILE A 118 -0.83 -6.41 7.19
CA ILE A 118 -0.16 -7.31 6.23
C ILE A 118 0.68 -8.36 7.01
N PRO A 119 0.78 -9.62 6.55
CA PRO A 119 0.34 -10.15 5.24
C PRO A 119 -1.16 -10.47 5.16
N GLU A 120 -1.94 -10.26 6.21
CA GLU A 120 -3.37 -10.49 6.15
C GLU A 120 -4.05 -9.46 5.24
N VAL A 121 -4.83 -9.97 4.29
CA VAL A 121 -5.63 -9.17 3.36
C VAL A 121 -7.07 -9.67 3.37
N PRO A 122 -8.05 -8.82 2.97
CA PRO A 122 -9.43 -9.25 2.86
C PRO A 122 -9.55 -10.46 1.93
N LYS A 123 -10.51 -11.35 2.18
CA LYS A 123 -10.63 -12.63 1.46
C LYS A 123 -10.59 -12.48 -0.06
N ARG A 124 -11.25 -11.46 -0.60
CA ARG A 124 -11.33 -11.19 -2.05
C ARG A 124 -10.02 -10.66 -2.65
N TRP A 125 -9.12 -10.13 -1.82
CA TRP A 125 -7.83 -9.57 -2.20
C TRP A 125 -6.67 -10.59 -2.11
N ARG A 126 -6.95 -11.84 -1.70
CA ARG A 126 -5.91 -12.87 -1.59
C ARG A 126 -5.34 -13.23 -2.96
N ARG A 127 -4.05 -12.98 -3.16
CA ARG A 127 -3.35 -13.17 -4.44
C ARG A 127 -2.01 -13.91 -4.29
N GLY A 128 -1.89 -14.71 -3.23
CA GLY A 128 -0.67 -15.45 -2.88
C GLY A 128 0.14 -14.75 -1.79
N ASP A 129 1.27 -15.34 -1.43
CA ASP A 129 2.16 -14.82 -0.37
C ASP A 129 3.18 -13.83 -0.95
N PHE A 130 2.72 -12.60 -1.18
CA PHE A 130 3.55 -11.51 -1.70
C PHE A 130 4.64 -11.07 -0.71
N VAL A 131 4.44 -11.27 0.60
CA VAL A 131 5.44 -10.90 1.62
C VAL A 131 6.62 -11.84 1.58
N SER A 132 6.40 -13.16 1.53
CA SER A 132 7.49 -14.12 1.35
C SER A 132 8.26 -13.86 0.06
N LYS A 133 7.56 -13.55 -1.04
CA LYS A 133 8.22 -13.20 -2.29
C LYS A 133 9.00 -11.88 -2.19
N ALA A 134 8.47 -10.86 -1.52
CA ALA A 134 9.21 -9.63 -1.24
C ALA A 134 10.53 -9.89 -0.49
N PHE A 135 10.56 -10.85 0.44
CA PHE A 135 11.79 -11.26 1.12
C PHE A 135 12.82 -11.87 0.16
N GLU A 136 12.41 -12.70 -0.80
CA GLU A 136 13.31 -13.19 -1.84
C GLU A 136 13.94 -12.03 -2.63
N GLY A 137 13.14 -11.00 -2.96
CA GLY A 137 13.64 -9.78 -3.62
C GLY A 137 14.67 -9.01 -2.78
N ILE A 138 14.47 -8.96 -1.45
CA ILE A 138 15.41 -8.35 -0.50
C ILE A 138 16.72 -9.15 -0.46
N GLU A 139 16.64 -10.48 -0.44
CA GLU A 139 17.80 -11.36 -0.44
C GLU A 139 18.64 -11.20 -1.72
N LYS A 140 17.96 -11.13 -2.87
CA LYS A 140 18.52 -10.83 -4.20
C LYS A 140 19.05 -9.40 -4.31
N GLY A 141 18.67 -8.50 -3.41
CA GLY A 141 19.11 -7.10 -3.40
C GLY A 141 18.44 -6.22 -4.46
N VAL A 142 17.31 -6.67 -5.02
CA VAL A 142 16.52 -5.95 -6.04
C VAL A 142 15.28 -5.26 -5.43
N TRP A 143 14.94 -5.57 -4.19
CA TRP A 143 13.75 -5.07 -3.49
C TRP A 143 14.11 -4.39 -2.18
N LEU A 144 13.55 -3.21 -1.94
CA LEU A 144 13.73 -2.45 -0.71
C LEU A 144 12.37 -1.95 -0.21
N PRO A 145 11.77 -2.62 0.79
CA PRO A 145 10.56 -2.12 1.44
C PRO A 145 10.81 -0.80 2.16
N THR A 146 9.91 0.16 1.97
CA THR A 146 9.87 1.43 2.68
C THR A 146 8.48 1.70 3.24
N PHE A 147 8.34 2.69 4.11
CA PHE A 147 7.07 2.97 4.77
C PHE A 147 6.20 3.90 3.91
N HIS A 148 4.97 3.50 3.62
CA HIS A 148 3.99 4.40 3.01
C HIS A 148 3.01 4.93 4.04
N GLY A 149 2.49 4.04 4.91
CA GLY A 149 1.56 4.42 5.96
C GLY A 149 0.93 3.21 6.62
N LEU A 150 0.17 3.45 7.68
CA LEU A 150 -0.76 2.42 8.18
C LEU A 150 -1.93 2.23 7.21
N SER A 151 -2.45 3.32 6.68
CA SER A 151 -3.57 3.37 5.74
C SER A 151 -3.25 4.35 4.61
N HIS A 152 -3.88 4.16 3.45
CA HIS A 152 -3.82 5.10 2.33
C HIS A 152 -5.01 6.09 2.34
N PHE A 153 -5.77 6.12 3.43
CA PHE A 153 -6.95 6.95 3.57
C PHE A 153 -7.30 7.22 5.04
N ASP A 154 -8.17 8.20 5.28
CA ASP A 154 -8.71 8.54 6.60
C ASP A 154 -9.81 7.55 7.03
N PRO A 155 -9.55 6.67 8.03
CA PRO A 155 -10.49 5.63 8.38
C PRO A 155 -11.76 6.15 9.08
N GLU A 156 -11.64 7.20 9.89
CA GLU A 156 -12.80 7.80 10.56
C GLU A 156 -13.72 8.47 9.56
N ARG A 157 -13.15 9.16 8.57
CA ARG A 157 -13.94 9.77 7.51
C ARG A 157 -14.65 8.72 6.68
N TRP A 158 -13.97 7.63 6.35
CA TRP A 158 -14.59 6.57 5.56
C TRP A 158 -15.76 5.90 6.28
N VAL A 159 -15.65 5.64 7.58
CA VAL A 159 -16.78 5.14 8.40
C VAL A 159 -17.96 6.10 8.35
N LYS A 160 -17.73 7.42 8.46
CA LYS A 160 -18.79 8.43 8.31
C LYS A 160 -19.41 8.41 6.92
N ASP A 161 -18.62 8.28 5.87
CA ASP A 161 -19.13 8.20 4.51
C ASP A 161 -19.96 6.91 4.30
N LEU A 162 -19.53 5.76 4.85
CA LEU A 162 -20.28 4.49 4.80
C LEU A 162 -21.68 4.61 5.43
N GLN A 163 -21.84 5.42 6.48
CA GLN A 163 -23.13 5.65 7.11
C GLN A 163 -24.06 6.52 6.24
N ASN A 164 -23.50 7.49 5.51
CA ASN A 164 -24.28 8.55 4.88
C ASN A 164 -24.41 8.42 3.36
N ASP A 165 -23.53 7.66 2.71
CA ASP A 165 -23.40 7.68 1.24
C ASP A 165 -23.62 6.28 0.62
N PRO A 166 -24.65 6.11 -0.21
CA PRO A 166 -24.96 4.82 -0.84
C PRO A 166 -23.88 4.36 -1.83
N ASP A 167 -23.19 5.29 -2.49
CA ASP A 167 -22.12 4.95 -3.43
C ASP A 167 -20.90 4.39 -2.69
N THR A 168 -20.50 5.03 -1.59
CA THR A 168 -19.46 4.51 -0.69
C THR A 168 -19.80 3.10 -0.21
N ARG A 169 -21.08 2.84 0.15
CA ARG A 169 -21.53 1.48 0.47
C ARG A 169 -21.49 0.53 -0.72
N ALA A 170 -21.86 0.97 -1.92
CA ALA A 170 -21.79 0.13 -3.12
C ALA A 170 -20.35 -0.29 -3.43
N ALA A 171 -19.38 0.63 -3.33
CA ALA A 171 -17.96 0.32 -3.46
C ALA A 171 -17.47 -0.65 -2.38
N PHE A 172 -17.87 -0.42 -1.13
CA PHE A 172 -17.54 -1.27 -0.01
C PHE A 172 -18.01 -2.71 -0.21
N MET A 173 -19.22 -2.90 -0.77
CA MET A 173 -19.76 -4.23 -1.04
C MET A 173 -18.92 -5.02 -2.05
N GLU A 174 -18.19 -4.32 -2.92
CA GLU A 174 -17.24 -4.93 -3.86
C GLU A 174 -15.82 -5.07 -3.27
N SER A 175 -15.63 -4.79 -1.97
CA SER A 175 -14.33 -4.74 -1.28
C SER A 175 -13.40 -3.67 -1.87
N CYS A 176 -13.97 -2.54 -2.27
CA CYS A 176 -13.25 -1.40 -2.82
C CYS A 176 -13.43 -0.16 -1.95
N TYR A 177 -12.46 0.73 -2.04
CA TYR A 177 -12.47 1.99 -1.32
C TYR A 177 -13.02 3.12 -2.20
N LEU A 178 -14.01 3.83 -1.67
CA LEU A 178 -14.52 5.09 -2.20
C LEU A 178 -14.87 5.97 -1.00
N SER A 179 -14.51 7.24 -1.07
CA SER A 179 -14.84 8.24 -0.05
C SER A 179 -15.15 9.57 -0.72
N ARG A 180 -15.93 10.41 -0.04
CA ARG A 180 -16.34 11.76 -0.49
C ARG A 180 -17.00 11.82 -1.87
N ASN A 181 -17.56 10.71 -2.37
CA ASN A 181 -18.05 10.63 -3.75
C ASN A 181 -17.00 11.10 -4.79
N ASN A 182 -15.72 10.87 -4.51
CA ASN A 182 -14.65 11.32 -5.38
C ASN A 182 -13.61 10.21 -5.54
N PRO A 183 -13.68 9.45 -6.65
CA PRO A 183 -12.73 8.39 -6.94
C PRO A 183 -11.25 8.78 -6.85
N ILE A 184 -10.91 10.05 -7.08
CA ILE A 184 -9.52 10.54 -7.08
C ILE A 184 -9.10 11.01 -5.69
N ALA A 185 -9.98 11.75 -5.00
CA ALA A 185 -9.68 12.36 -3.70
C ALA A 185 -9.98 11.46 -2.51
N SER A 186 -10.46 10.22 -2.76
CA SER A 186 -10.79 9.27 -1.71
C SER A 186 -9.58 9.04 -0.80
N CYS A 187 -8.38 8.96 -1.38
CA CYS A 187 -7.13 8.68 -0.66
C CYS A 187 -6.59 9.83 0.21
N LEU A 188 -7.27 10.97 0.28
CA LEU A 188 -6.78 12.14 1.01
C LEU A 188 -7.25 12.12 2.47
N TYR A 189 -6.29 12.30 3.38
CA TYR A 189 -6.60 12.61 4.77
C TYR A 189 -7.38 13.92 4.89
N ALA A 190 -8.22 14.05 5.93
CA ALA A 190 -8.91 15.31 6.20
C ALA A 190 -7.91 16.44 6.57
N LEU A 191 -8.29 17.70 6.29
CA LEU A 191 -7.54 18.86 6.76
C LEU A 191 -7.41 18.78 8.28
N SER A 192 -6.18 18.87 8.75
CA SER A 192 -5.78 18.44 10.08
C SER A 192 -6.17 19.45 11.18
N ASP A 193 -7.16 19.11 12.00
CA ASP A 193 -7.30 19.67 13.34
C ASP A 193 -6.35 18.98 14.33
N LYS A 194 -6.27 19.47 15.58
CA LYS A 194 -5.37 18.91 16.60
C LYS A 194 -5.62 17.43 16.88
N GLU A 195 -6.87 16.98 16.82
CA GLU A 195 -7.22 15.59 17.07
C GLU A 195 -6.84 14.70 15.88
N ALA A 196 -7.03 15.17 14.64
CA ALA A 196 -6.56 14.49 13.45
C ALA A 196 -5.04 14.29 13.47
N ILE A 197 -4.26 15.31 13.89
CA ILE A 197 -2.81 15.18 14.05
C ILE A 197 -2.46 14.12 15.11
N LYS A 198 -3.18 14.12 16.24
CA LYS A 198 -2.95 13.14 17.32
C LYS A 198 -3.23 11.72 16.83
N ARG A 199 -4.31 11.50 16.07
CA ARG A 199 -4.64 10.20 15.47
C ARG A 199 -3.59 9.76 14.45
N GLN A 200 -3.23 10.64 13.51
CA GLN A 200 -2.20 10.33 12.50
C GLN A 200 -0.85 9.97 13.12
N LYS A 201 -0.46 10.62 14.23
CA LYS A 201 0.74 10.24 15.00
C LYS A 201 0.66 8.81 15.53
N GLU A 202 -0.49 8.41 16.05
CA GLU A 202 -0.69 7.04 16.54
C GLU A 202 -0.73 6.04 15.37
N GLU A 203 -1.38 6.38 14.25
CA GLU A 203 -1.38 5.56 13.03
C GLU A 203 0.04 5.34 12.49
N ILE A 204 0.88 6.39 12.44
CA ILE A 204 2.29 6.28 12.04
C ILE A 204 3.04 5.34 12.99
N LYS A 205 2.84 5.48 14.30
CA LYS A 205 3.48 4.61 15.30
C LYS A 205 3.11 3.14 15.10
N ILE A 206 1.81 2.84 14.97
CA ILE A 206 1.30 1.49 14.71
C ILE A 206 1.84 0.96 13.37
N GLY A 207 1.83 1.79 12.32
CA GLY A 207 2.35 1.44 11.00
C GLY A 207 3.83 1.08 11.03
N VAL A 208 4.67 1.86 11.71
CA VAL A 208 6.11 1.58 11.88
C VAL A 208 6.32 0.28 12.68
N GLU A 209 5.54 0.05 13.73
CA GLU A 209 5.61 -1.21 14.48
C GLU A 209 5.24 -2.41 13.61
N ARG A 210 4.17 -2.31 12.80
CA ARG A 210 3.77 -3.36 11.86
C ARG A 210 4.82 -3.60 10.79
N PHE A 211 5.37 -2.54 10.19
CA PHE A 211 6.48 -2.65 9.25
C PHE A 211 7.64 -3.43 9.85
N GLN A 212 8.05 -3.09 11.08
CA GLN A 212 9.15 -3.78 11.75
C GLN A 212 8.82 -5.25 12.03
N ARG A 213 7.58 -5.59 12.39
CA ARG A 213 7.16 -6.98 12.57
C ARG A 213 7.19 -7.77 11.26
N VAL A 214 6.77 -7.14 10.16
CA VAL A 214 6.69 -7.78 8.84
C VAL A 214 8.08 -8.00 8.25
N PHE A 215 8.91 -6.96 8.18
CA PHE A 215 10.19 -7.00 7.46
C PHE A 215 11.42 -7.23 8.36
N GLY A 216 11.25 -7.20 9.68
CA GLY A 216 12.33 -7.45 10.64
C GLY A 216 13.27 -6.27 10.90
N PHE A 217 13.03 -5.10 10.27
CA PHE A 217 13.80 -3.87 10.48
C PHE A 217 12.89 -2.64 10.50
N LYS A 218 13.35 -1.53 11.10
CA LYS A 218 12.62 -0.26 11.10
C LYS A 218 12.75 0.43 9.73
N PRO A 219 11.70 1.09 9.21
CA PRO A 219 11.80 1.76 7.92
C PRO A 219 12.83 2.89 7.97
N PHE A 220 13.66 2.98 6.92
CA PHE A 220 14.70 4.03 6.79
C PHE A 220 14.17 5.30 6.14
N SER A 221 13.15 5.17 5.29
CA SER A 221 12.47 6.25 4.61
C SER A 221 10.97 6.00 4.65
N ALA A 222 10.23 7.10 4.48
CA ALA A 222 8.80 7.08 4.31
C ALA A 222 8.41 7.98 3.13
N VAL A 223 7.36 7.58 2.42
CA VAL A 223 6.66 8.44 1.45
C VAL A 223 5.21 8.50 1.90
N ALA A 224 4.68 9.70 2.11
CA ALA A 224 3.30 9.83 2.59
C ALA A 224 2.29 9.47 1.47
N PRO A 225 1.10 8.94 1.81
CA PRO A 225 0.01 8.78 0.86
C PRO A 225 -0.32 10.12 0.18
N SER A 226 -0.56 10.08 -1.14
CA SER A 226 -0.79 11.28 -1.96
C SER A 226 0.38 12.28 -2.00
N TYR A 227 1.61 11.80 -1.83
CA TYR A 227 2.80 12.57 -2.19
C TYR A 227 2.88 12.73 -3.72
N VAL A 228 3.05 13.96 -4.21
CA VAL A 228 3.15 14.29 -5.65
C VAL A 228 4.47 14.98 -5.92
#